data_AF-A0A452YXS9-F1
#
_entry.id   AF-A0A452YXS9-F1
#
_cell.length_a   1.000
_cell.length_b   1.000
_cell.length_c   1.000
_cell.angle_alpha   90.00
_cell.angle_beta   90.00
_cell.angle_gamma   90.00
#
_symmetry.space_group_name_H-M   'P 1'
#
loop_
_entity.id
_entity.type
_entity.pdbx_description
1 polymer ?
#
loop_
_entity_poly.entity_id
_entity_poly.type
_entity_poly.pdbx_seq_one_letter_code
_entity_poly.pdbx_strand_id
1 'polypeptide(L)'
;MIVVTVFEIKEEEVPAFIERELEFRFLAVVPEGLDGVPFPNPAVVCARYSDEEYFQVRCKGSKEIYNQHYGRYNIDKIWRDDILPCRLYLRHCVLAAKNLGEPAYSNFLDHTYLGDRRTTIREYLATTGAGIMEEEPPETLRSRYGG
;
A
#
# COMPACT_ATOMS: atom_id res chain seq x y z
N MET A 1 10.21 13.24 -2.98
CA MET A 1 10.41 12.70 -1.63
C MET A 1 9.13 11.99 -1.23
N ILE A 2 9.21 10.74 -0.75
CA ILE A 2 8.04 10.01 -0.23
C ILE A 2 8.21 9.96 1.28
N VAL A 3 7.17 10.36 2.02
CA VAL A 3 7.12 10.28 3.47
C VAL A 3 6.52 8.92 3.83
N VAL A 4 7.21 8.18 4.70
CA VAL A 4 6.81 6.85 5.15
C VAL A 4 6.83 6.78 6.66
N THR A 5 6.16 5.76 7.22
CA THR A 5 6.30 5.39 8.63
C THR A 5 7.15 4.13 8.71
N VAL A 6 8.14 4.14 9.61
CA VAL A 6 9.02 3.00 9.87
C VAL A 6 8.48 2.25 11.08
N PHE A 7 8.34 0.93 10.96
CA PHE A 7 7.88 0.04 12.03
C PHE A 7 8.95 -1.00 12.33
N GLU A 8 9.08 -1.35 13.61
CA GLU A 8 9.89 -2.48 14.04
C GLU A 8 9.01 -3.74 14.04
N ILE A 9 9.57 -4.83 13.50
CA ILE A 9 8.97 -6.16 13.56
C ILE A 9 9.92 -7.08 14.30
N LYS A 10 9.40 -8.02 15.08
CA LYS A 10 10.25 -9.02 15.72
C LYS A 10 10.78 -9.99 14.68
N GLU A 11 11.98 -10.51 14.89
CA GLU A 11 12.63 -11.42 13.94
C GLU A 11 11.77 -12.67 13.69
N GLU A 12 11.14 -13.21 14.73
CA GLU A 12 10.23 -14.36 14.61
C GLU A 12 8.96 -14.08 13.80
N GLU A 13 8.58 -12.81 13.61
CA GLU A 13 7.40 -12.40 12.82
C GLU A 13 7.74 -12.15 11.34
N VAL A 14 9.03 -12.09 10.98
CA VAL A 14 9.50 -11.85 9.61
C VAL A 14 8.92 -12.87 8.62
N PRO A 15 8.86 -14.18 8.90
CA PRO A 15 8.26 -15.14 7.98
C PRO A 15 6.79 -14.86 7.70
N ALA A 16 6.01 -14.52 8.74
CA ALA A 16 4.58 -14.22 8.60
C ALA A 16 4.36 -12.91 7.82
N PHE A 17 5.23 -11.91 8.01
CA PHE A 17 5.22 -10.70 7.21
C PHE A 17 5.48 -11.00 5.73
N ILE A 18 6.50 -11.81 5.41
CA ILE A 18 6.83 -12.19 4.03
C ILE A 18 5.70 -12.97 3.34
N GLU A 19 5.00 -13.82 4.10
CA GLU A 19 3.84 -14.56 3.62
C GLU A 19 2.63 -13.66 3.37
N ARG A 20 2.39 -12.67 4.25
CA ARG A 20 1.31 -11.69 4.06
C ARG A 20 1.53 -10.81 2.83
N GLU A 21 2.76 -10.35 2.61
CA GLU A 21 3.13 -9.45 1.52
C GLU A 21 3.58 -10.22 0.27
N LEU A 22 2.90 -11.35 -0.05
CA LEU A 22 3.40 -12.30 -1.04
C LEU A 22 3.55 -11.72 -2.44
N GLU A 23 2.67 -10.79 -2.84
CA GLU A 23 2.74 -10.08 -4.11
C GLU A 23 3.96 -9.15 -4.26
N PHE A 24 4.60 -8.73 -3.16
CA PHE A 24 5.60 -7.66 -3.21
C PHE A 24 7.04 -8.17 -3.28
N ARG A 25 7.89 -7.33 -3.87
CA ARG A 25 9.35 -7.37 -3.78
C ARG A 25 9.79 -6.57 -2.56
N PHE A 26 10.72 -7.11 -1.79
CA PHE A 26 11.33 -6.38 -0.67
C PHE A 26 12.59 -5.66 -1.12
N LEU A 27 12.65 -4.35 -0.88
CA LEU A 27 13.81 -3.51 -1.14
C LEU A 27 14.39 -3.00 0.17
N ALA A 28 15.69 -3.21 0.38
CA ALA A 28 16.40 -2.58 1.48
C ALA A 28 16.66 -1.10 1.14
N VAL A 29 16.30 -0.21 2.05
CA VAL A 29 16.48 1.25 1.94
C VAL A 29 17.03 1.80 3.24
N VAL A 30 17.67 2.97 3.19
CA VAL A 30 18.04 3.73 4.39
C VAL A 30 17.13 4.96 4.43
N PRO A 31 16.07 4.96 5.26
CA PRO A 31 15.22 6.13 5.39
C PRO A 31 15.94 7.24 6.17
N GLU A 32 15.46 8.46 6.00
CA GLU A 32 15.89 9.63 6.76
C GLU A 32 14.71 10.14 7.60
N GLY A 33 15.01 10.66 8.79
CA GLY A 33 14.04 11.44 9.55
C GLY A 33 13.62 12.69 8.79
N LEU A 34 12.51 13.32 9.19
CA LEU A 34 12.08 14.59 8.59
C LEU A 34 13.07 15.74 8.82
N ASP A 35 14.01 15.56 9.74
CA ASP A 35 15.17 16.41 10.00
C ASP A 35 16.37 16.14 9.07
N GLY A 36 16.24 15.16 8.16
CA GLY A 36 17.30 14.74 7.24
C GLY A 36 18.35 13.82 7.87
N VAL A 37 18.14 13.36 9.11
CA VAL A 37 19.08 12.45 9.76
C VAL A 37 18.82 11.01 9.30
N PRO A 38 19.80 10.30 8.71
CA PRO A 38 19.63 8.92 8.30
C PRO A 38 19.36 7.99 9.49
N PHE A 39 18.52 6.99 9.28
CA PHE A 39 18.30 5.93 10.26
C PHE A 39 19.56 5.07 10.42
N PRO A 40 19.84 4.57 11.64
CA PRO A 40 21.05 3.79 11.90
C PRO A 40 21.03 2.40 11.23
N ASN A 41 19.85 1.85 10.99
CA ASN A 41 19.65 0.53 10.41
C ASN A 41 18.88 0.64 9.08
N PRO A 42 19.19 -0.19 8.07
CA PRO A 42 18.36 -0.32 6.89
C PRO A 42 16.94 -0.77 7.25
N ALA A 43 15.96 -0.27 6.52
CA ALA A 43 14.57 -0.69 6.57
C ALA A 43 14.19 -1.44 5.28
N VAL A 44 13.06 -2.13 5.30
CA VAL A 44 12.51 -2.83 4.14
C VAL A 44 11.27 -2.09 3.65
N VAL A 45 11.21 -1.83 2.34
CA VAL A 45 10.02 -1.31 1.65
C VAL A 45 9.49 -2.36 0.67
N CYS A 46 8.16 -2.50 0.65
CA CYS A 46 7.46 -3.32 -0.33
C CYS A 46 7.33 -2.54 -1.66
N ALA A 47 7.94 -3.07 -2.72
CA ALA A 47 7.79 -2.57 -4.08
C ALA A 47 7.04 -3.60 -4.93
N ARG A 48 6.35 -3.13 -5.97
CA ARG A 48 5.65 -4.04 -6.88
C ARG A 48 6.63 -4.88 -7.69
N TYR A 49 6.19 -6.08 -8.06
CA TYR A 49 6.69 -6.76 -9.25
C TYR A 49 5.94 -6.25 -10.50
N SER A 50 6.40 -6.63 -11.68
CA SER A 50 5.51 -6.91 -12.81
C SER A 50 4.85 -8.29 -12.65
N ASP A 51 3.72 -8.54 -13.32
CA ASP A 51 3.08 -9.87 -13.28
C ASP A 51 4.04 -10.98 -13.75
N GLU A 52 4.88 -10.70 -14.75
CA GLU A 52 5.91 -11.63 -15.22
C GLU A 52 6.97 -11.90 -14.15
N GLU A 53 7.53 -10.85 -13.53
CA GLU A 53 8.52 -11.05 -12.46
C GLU A 53 7.91 -11.77 -11.26
N TYR A 54 6.65 -11.49 -10.90
CA TYR A 54 5.95 -12.21 -9.86
C TYR A 54 5.86 -13.71 -10.20
N PHE A 55 5.46 -14.04 -11.43
CA PHE A 55 5.35 -15.42 -11.89
C PHE A 55 6.70 -16.14 -11.86
N GLN A 56 7.77 -15.51 -12.33
CA GLN A 56 9.10 -16.12 -12.35
C GLN A 56 9.70 -16.25 -10.94
N VAL A 57 9.55 -15.22 -10.08
CA VAL A 57 10.23 -15.18 -8.78
C VAL A 57 9.41 -15.86 -7.69
N ARG A 58 8.13 -15.50 -7.54
CA ARG A 58 7.27 -16.00 -6.44
C ARG A 58 6.62 -17.33 -6.81
N CYS A 59 6.20 -17.50 -8.06
CA CYS A 59 5.64 -18.77 -8.52
C CYS A 59 6.68 -19.73 -9.11
N LYS A 60 7.95 -19.33 -9.25
CA LYS A 60 9.03 -20.16 -9.83
C LYS A 60 8.68 -20.69 -11.23
N GLY A 61 7.90 -19.94 -12.00
CA GLY A 61 7.39 -20.35 -13.31
C GLY A 61 6.29 -21.43 -13.27
N SER A 62 5.76 -21.79 -12.09
CA SER A 62 4.69 -22.79 -11.94
C SER A 62 3.31 -22.16 -12.02
N LYS A 63 2.50 -22.66 -12.96
CA LYS A 63 1.08 -22.28 -13.09
C LYS A 63 0.24 -22.82 -11.93
N GLU A 64 0.63 -23.94 -11.33
CA GLU A 64 -0.03 -24.52 -10.17
C GLU A 64 0.09 -23.58 -8.96
N ILE A 65 1.31 -23.08 -8.68
CA ILE A 65 1.53 -22.11 -7.59
C ILE A 65 0.76 -20.82 -7.87
N TYR A 66 0.81 -20.31 -9.10
CA TYR A 66 0.02 -19.13 -9.47
C TYR A 66 -1.49 -19.34 -9.27
N ASN A 67 -2.02 -20.51 -9.64
CA ASN A 67 -3.43 -20.83 -9.49
C ASN A 67 -3.86 -20.86 -8.01
N GLN A 68 -3.03 -21.43 -7.13
CA GLN A 68 -3.28 -21.46 -5.68
C GLN A 68 -3.40 -20.05 -5.08
N HIS A 69 -2.59 -19.10 -5.54
CA HIS A 69 -2.63 -17.72 -5.04
C HIS A 69 -3.72 -16.89 -5.69
N TYR A 70 -3.77 -16.83 -7.02
CA TYR A 70 -4.57 -15.86 -7.77
C TYR A 70 -5.47 -16.49 -8.84
N GLY A 71 -4.98 -17.49 -9.58
CA GLY A 71 -5.73 -18.05 -10.71
C GLY A 71 -7.09 -18.65 -10.33
N ARG A 72 -7.23 -19.25 -9.14
CA ARG A 72 -8.53 -19.75 -8.63
C ARG A 72 -9.59 -18.67 -8.42
N TYR A 73 -9.18 -17.40 -8.39
CA TYR A 73 -10.06 -16.23 -8.23
C TYR A 73 -10.29 -15.49 -9.55
N ASN A 74 -9.88 -16.08 -10.69
CA ASN A 74 -9.92 -15.45 -12.02
C ASN A 74 -9.14 -14.12 -12.06
N ILE A 75 -8.02 -14.06 -11.35
CA ILE A 75 -7.08 -12.94 -11.40
C ILE A 75 -5.97 -13.32 -12.37
N ASP A 76 -6.02 -12.75 -13.58
CA ASP A 76 -5.00 -12.94 -14.61
C ASP A 76 -3.93 -11.83 -14.60
N LYS A 77 -4.22 -10.71 -13.94
CA LYS A 77 -3.33 -9.56 -13.75
C LYS A 77 -3.47 -9.05 -12.32
N ILE A 78 -2.40 -9.09 -11.54
CA ILE A 78 -2.33 -8.61 -10.17
C ILE A 78 -2.22 -7.08 -10.19
N TRP A 79 -1.28 -6.56 -10.98
CA TRP A 79 -0.97 -5.12 -11.04
C TRP A 79 -1.81 -4.42 -12.11
N ARG A 80 -3.09 -4.24 -11.82
CA ARG A 80 -4.06 -3.57 -12.70
C ARG A 80 -3.95 -2.06 -12.64
N ASP A 81 -4.29 -1.41 -13.76
CA ASP A 81 -4.23 0.04 -13.89
C ASP A 81 -5.63 0.69 -13.94
N ASP A 82 -6.69 -0.11 -13.80
CA ASP A 82 -8.10 0.29 -13.93
C ASP A 82 -8.90 0.13 -12.62
N ILE A 83 -8.21 -0.02 -11.49
CA ILE A 83 -8.83 -0.18 -10.17
C ILE A 83 -8.97 1.14 -9.43
N LEU A 84 -10.09 1.28 -8.72
CA LEU A 84 -10.34 2.36 -7.79
C LEU A 84 -10.19 1.86 -6.35
N PRO A 85 -9.71 2.70 -5.42
CA PRO A 85 -9.62 2.32 -4.03
C PRO A 85 -11.02 2.14 -3.42
N CYS A 86 -11.14 1.19 -2.50
CA CYS A 86 -12.31 1.09 -1.65
C CYS A 86 -12.48 2.42 -0.89
N ARG A 87 -13.67 3.03 -0.98
CA ARG A 87 -13.97 4.36 -0.42
C ARG A 87 -13.67 4.45 1.08
N LEU A 88 -14.21 3.51 1.85
CA LEU A 88 -14.00 3.42 3.31
C LEU A 88 -12.51 3.27 3.67
N TYR A 89 -11.78 2.43 2.92
CA TYR A 89 -10.36 2.22 3.18
C TYR A 89 -9.53 3.46 2.82
N LEU A 90 -9.83 4.11 1.69
CA LEU A 90 -9.17 5.35 1.32
C LEU A 90 -9.36 6.43 2.38
N ARG A 91 -10.60 6.63 2.86
CA ARG A 91 -10.88 7.58 3.93
C ARG A 91 -10.04 7.28 5.17
N HIS A 92 -10.01 6.02 5.61
CA HIS A 92 -9.20 5.61 6.76
C HIS A 92 -7.72 5.97 6.57
N CYS A 93 -7.13 5.66 5.40
CA CYS A 93 -5.73 6.02 5.12
C CYS A 93 -5.48 7.53 5.11
N VAL A 94 -6.40 8.31 4.53
CA VAL A 94 -6.32 9.78 4.50
C VAL A 94 -6.35 10.36 5.92
N LEU A 95 -7.25 9.84 6.78
CA LEU A 95 -7.35 10.26 8.18
C LEU A 95 -6.12 9.85 9.00
N ALA A 96 -5.61 8.63 8.81
CA ALA A 96 -4.38 8.17 9.45
C ALA A 96 -3.19 9.06 9.07
N ALA A 97 -3.03 9.40 7.78
CA ALA A 97 -1.99 10.33 7.32
C ALA A 97 -2.17 11.73 7.93
N LYS A 98 -3.42 12.21 8.05
CA LYS A 98 -3.74 13.48 8.71
C LYS A 98 -3.35 13.48 10.19
N ASN A 99 -3.59 12.39 10.90
CA ASN A 99 -3.25 12.24 12.32
C ASN A 99 -1.73 12.24 12.57
N LEU A 100 -0.92 11.86 11.57
CA LEU A 100 0.55 11.93 11.61
C LEU A 100 1.11 13.34 11.35
N GLY A 101 0.26 14.29 10.94
CA GLY A 101 0.62 15.69 10.73
C GLY A 101 0.77 16.09 9.25
N GLU A 102 0.91 17.39 9.02
CA GLU A 102 0.85 17.99 7.68
C GLU A 102 1.85 17.41 6.67
N PRO A 103 3.12 17.12 7.01
CA PRO A 103 4.06 16.51 6.07
C PRO A 103 3.58 15.16 5.55
N ALA A 104 3.03 14.31 6.42
CA ALA A 104 2.50 13.00 6.05
C ALA A 104 1.20 13.14 5.25
N TYR A 105 0.31 14.04 5.67
CA TYR A 105 -0.97 14.30 5.01
C TYR A 105 -0.79 14.79 3.57
N SER A 106 -0.02 15.86 3.36
CA SER A 106 0.21 16.38 2.01
C SER A 106 0.95 15.36 1.16
N ASN A 107 1.95 14.67 1.71
CA ASN A 107 2.67 13.66 0.97
C ASN A 107 1.76 12.51 0.52
N PHE A 108 0.89 12.02 1.40
CA PHE A 108 -0.07 10.96 1.05
C PHE A 108 -0.99 11.40 -0.09
N LEU A 109 -1.51 12.62 -0.05
CA LEU A 109 -2.41 13.14 -1.09
C LEU A 109 -1.72 13.34 -2.45
N ASP A 110 -0.46 13.75 -2.45
CA ASP A 110 0.28 14.14 -3.67
C ASP A 110 1.17 13.02 -4.24
N HIS A 111 1.52 12.02 -3.43
CA HIS A 111 2.41 10.92 -3.82
C HIS A 111 1.78 9.53 -3.73
N THR A 112 0.47 9.45 -3.45
CA THR A 112 -0.33 8.24 -3.67
C THR A 112 -1.17 8.42 -4.93
N TYR A 113 -1.26 7.38 -5.75
CA TYR A 113 -1.90 7.41 -7.06
C TYR A 113 -2.96 6.34 -7.18
N LEU A 114 -3.94 6.55 -8.07
CA LEU A 114 -4.86 5.51 -8.51
C LEU A 114 -4.12 4.42 -9.30
N GLY A 115 -4.85 3.34 -9.65
CA GLY A 115 -4.31 2.28 -10.50
C GLY A 115 -3.70 2.81 -11.80
N ASP A 116 -4.19 3.92 -12.34
CA ASP A 116 -3.69 4.55 -13.57
C ASP A 116 -2.26 5.14 -13.44
N ARG A 117 -1.71 5.16 -12.22
CA ARG A 117 -0.37 5.67 -11.87
C ARG A 117 -0.16 7.15 -12.20
N ARG A 118 -1.24 7.90 -12.40
CA ARG A 118 -1.19 9.29 -12.83
C ARG A 118 -2.05 10.18 -11.97
N THR A 119 -3.28 9.77 -11.70
CA THR A 119 -4.22 10.55 -10.91
C THR A 119 -3.85 10.42 -9.44
N THR A 120 -3.49 11.54 -8.81
CA THR A 120 -3.18 11.59 -7.37
C THR A 120 -4.43 11.41 -6.53
N ILE A 121 -4.28 11.01 -5.26
CA ILE A 121 -5.41 10.96 -4.33
C ILE A 121 -6.03 12.35 -4.13
N ARG A 122 -5.23 13.42 -4.15
CA ARG A 122 -5.75 14.79 -4.10
C ARG A 122 -6.72 15.08 -5.24
N GLU A 123 -6.31 14.82 -6.47
CA GLU A 123 -7.12 15.04 -7.67
C GLU A 123 -8.38 14.16 -7.66
N TYR A 124 -8.23 12.90 -7.25
CA TYR A 124 -9.35 11.98 -7.17
C TYR A 124 -10.42 12.44 -6.17
N LEU A 125 -10.02 12.82 -4.95
CA LEU A 125 -10.95 13.32 -3.92
C LEU A 125 -11.64 14.63 -4.32
N ALA A 126 -10.97 15.46 -5.13
CA ALA A 126 -11.56 16.69 -5.66
C ALA A 126 -12.57 16.47 -6.80
N THR A 127 -12.63 15.26 -7.36
CA THR A 127 -13.44 14.94 -8.55
C THR A 127 -14.32 13.72 -8.32
N THR A 128 -14.00 12.58 -8.94
CA THR A 128 -14.79 11.34 -8.91
C THR A 128 -14.91 10.76 -7.49
N GLY A 129 -13.91 10.99 -6.65
CA GLY A 129 -13.87 10.59 -5.24
C GLY A 129 -14.54 11.57 -4.28
N ALA A 130 -15.25 12.59 -4.77
CA ALA A 130 -16.00 13.50 -3.91
C ALA A 130 -16.98 12.72 -2.99
N GLY A 131 -17.15 13.20 -1.77
CA GLY A 131 -18.00 12.56 -0.76
C GLY A 131 -17.33 11.47 0.08
N ILE A 132 -16.13 10.99 -0.30
CA ILE A 132 -15.44 9.91 0.45
C ILE A 132 -15.10 10.33 1.88
N MET A 133 -14.73 11.59 2.09
CA MET A 133 -14.29 12.05 3.42
C MET A 133 -15.45 12.21 4.40
N GLU A 134 -16.65 12.38 3.88
CA GLU A 134 -17.91 12.53 4.61
C GLU A 134 -18.55 11.17 4.96
N GLU A 135 -18.08 10.07 4.37
CA GLU A 135 -18.60 8.73 4.63
C GLU A 135 -18.11 8.17 5.97
N GLU A 136 -19.03 7.82 6.86
CA GLU A 136 -18.70 7.11 8.08
C GLU A 136 -18.67 5.59 7.85
N PRO A 137 -17.71 4.85 8.43
CA PRO A 137 -17.74 3.40 8.39
C PRO A 137 -18.99 2.87 9.11
N PRO A 138 -19.53 1.72 8.67
CA PRO A 138 -20.54 0.99 9.45
C PRO A 138 -20.08 0.79 10.90
N GLU A 139 -21.01 0.79 11.84
CA GLU A 139 -20.70 0.74 13.27
C GLU A 139 -19.78 -0.42 13.66
N THR A 140 -19.99 -1.60 13.05
CA THR A 140 -19.17 -2.80 13.25
C THR A 140 -17.72 -2.66 12.78
N LEU A 141 -17.42 -1.69 11.92
CA LEU A 141 -16.10 -1.43 11.35
C LEU A 141 -15.47 -0.12 11.86
N ARG A 142 -16.17 0.64 12.71
CA ARG A 142 -15.72 1.95 13.18
C ARG A 142 -14.36 1.90 13.90
N SER A 143 -14.11 0.85 14.69
CA SER A 143 -12.83 0.67 15.38
C SER A 143 -11.67 0.35 14.45
N ARG A 144 -11.93 -0.15 13.24
CA ARG A 144 -10.91 -0.52 12.25
C ARG A 144 -10.67 0.55 11.20
N TYR A 145 -11.71 1.31 10.83
CA TYR A 145 -11.65 2.30 9.75
C TYR A 145 -12.04 3.71 10.21
N GLY A 146 -11.81 4.03 11.48
CA GLY A 146 -12.12 5.33 12.09
C GLY A 146 -11.10 6.44 11.81
N GLY A 147 -9.95 6.09 11.22
CA GLY A 147 -8.82 7.00 11.05
C GLY A 147 -7.75 6.75 12.09
#